data_AF-A0A327K0Z7-F1
#
_entry.id   AF-A0A327K0Z7-F1
#
_cell.length_a   1.000
_cell.length_b   1.000
_cell.length_c   1.000
_cell.angle_alpha   90.00
_cell.angle_beta   90.00
_cell.angle_gamma   90.00
#
_symmetry.space_group_name_H-M   'P 1'
#
loop_
_entity.id
_entity.type
_entity.pdbx_description
1 polymer ?
#
loop_
_entity_poly.entity_id
_entity_poly.type
_entity_poly.pdbx_seq_one_letter_code
_entity_poly.pdbx_strand_id
1 'polypeptide(L)'
;MKARVLALVDGRHDAKQSDKLALLDQHLAPLFTELSRRNPIPRAEDQVVAVQGVWTPAWSTIPFHDAIPGRVFDQSYQIFREDGFYANIAHHVPGQKGGLLEKLRSVLAGCDLMIIQKYDIVDGRWLIRNIGVEVAVVRADRDLDIPSAKAWFSDVMRKKGDCYQEAADSGTSDLGTPDFSALDPAAAKKLGKTFKAQPEMTNVYIDQDLRLVTSRREPTQRPSWTIGVRRA
;
A
#
# COMPACT_ATOMS: atom_id res chain seq x y z
N MET A 1 -0.88 21.56 11.49
CA MET A 1 0.13 20.47 11.53
C MET A 1 0.00 19.54 10.34
N LYS A 2 -1.18 18.94 10.06
CA LYS A 2 -1.43 18.11 8.87
C LYS A 2 -0.94 18.75 7.57
N ALA A 3 -1.37 19.99 7.29
CA ALA A 3 -0.94 20.75 6.11
C ALA A 3 0.58 20.93 6.02
N ARG A 4 1.27 21.12 7.16
CA ARG A 4 2.74 21.25 7.19
C ARG A 4 3.43 19.93 6.84
N VAL A 5 2.91 18.80 7.34
CA VAL A 5 3.43 17.46 6.99
C VAL A 5 3.26 17.22 5.49
N LEU A 6 2.08 17.49 4.94
CA LEU A 6 1.81 17.32 3.51
C LEU A 6 2.69 18.22 2.64
N ALA A 7 2.86 19.50 3.01
CA ALA A 7 3.73 20.42 2.29
C ALA A 7 5.21 19.99 2.29
N LEU A 8 5.69 19.32 3.35
CA LEU A 8 7.07 18.84 3.41
C LEU A 8 7.34 17.64 2.49
N VAL A 9 6.31 16.87 2.16
CA VAL A 9 6.45 15.65 1.35
C VAL A 9 5.91 15.79 -0.07
N ASP A 10 5.28 16.92 -0.38
CA ASP A 10 4.75 17.22 -1.71
C ASP A 10 5.84 17.13 -2.78
N GLY A 11 5.53 16.41 -3.87
CA GLY A 11 6.49 16.12 -4.94
C GLY A 11 7.72 15.28 -4.55
N ARG A 12 7.79 14.67 -3.36
CA ARG A 12 8.95 13.89 -2.88
C ARG A 12 8.70 12.39 -2.80
N HIS A 13 7.66 11.91 -3.47
CA HIS A 13 7.25 10.51 -3.39
C HIS A 13 8.23 9.55 -4.09
N ASP A 14 8.95 10.03 -5.11
CA ASP A 14 9.94 9.30 -5.91
C ASP A 14 11.39 9.61 -5.51
N ALA A 15 11.58 10.42 -4.46
CA ALA A 15 12.90 10.75 -3.93
C ALA A 15 13.67 9.49 -3.51
N LYS A 16 15.01 9.54 -3.57
CA LYS A 16 15.86 8.42 -3.16
C LYS A 16 15.61 8.07 -1.70
N GLN A 17 15.80 6.80 -1.37
CA GLN A 17 15.55 6.32 -0.01
C GLN A 17 16.40 7.07 1.03
N SER A 18 17.66 7.39 0.73
CA SER A 18 18.52 8.21 1.61
C SER A 18 17.89 9.56 1.95
N ASP A 19 17.30 10.21 0.94
CA ASP A 19 16.76 11.56 1.05
C ASP A 19 15.43 11.53 1.80
N LYS A 20 14.62 10.49 1.59
CA LYS A 20 13.41 10.21 2.37
C LYS A 20 13.75 9.98 3.85
N LEU A 21 14.80 9.21 4.16
CA LEU A 21 15.24 8.98 5.53
C LEU A 21 15.79 10.25 6.19
N ALA A 22 16.57 11.05 5.46
CA ALA A 22 17.05 12.34 5.94
C ALA A 22 15.89 13.30 6.24
N LEU A 23 14.90 13.41 5.35
CA LEU A 23 13.69 14.20 5.56
C LEU A 23 12.92 13.73 6.81
N LEU A 24 12.80 12.41 6.97
CA LEU A 24 12.17 11.80 8.14
C LEU A 24 12.87 12.27 9.43
N ASP A 25 14.19 12.08 9.50
CA ASP A 25 14.97 12.31 10.71
C ASP A 25 15.08 13.81 11.05
N GLN A 26 15.19 14.67 10.05
CA GLN A 26 15.41 16.11 10.26
C GLN A 26 14.12 16.91 10.47
N HIS A 27 13.01 16.50 9.84
CA HIS A 27 11.81 17.36 9.77
C HIS A 27 10.51 16.66 10.15
N LEU A 28 10.31 15.39 9.75
CA LEU A 28 9.01 14.73 9.96
C LEU A 28 8.90 14.08 11.34
N ALA A 29 9.95 13.50 11.88
CA ALA A 29 9.90 12.77 13.15
C ALA A 29 9.33 13.62 14.31
N PRO A 30 9.73 14.88 14.53
CA PRO A 30 9.11 15.72 15.56
C PRO A 30 7.62 15.96 15.33
N LEU A 31 7.21 16.14 14.08
CA LEU A 31 5.80 16.32 13.71
C LEU A 31 4.99 15.04 13.91
N PHE A 32 5.60 13.88 13.65
CA PHE A 32 4.99 12.56 13.84
C PHE A 32 4.78 12.26 15.32
N THR A 33 5.75 12.59 16.18
CA THR A 33 5.60 12.50 17.64
C THR A 33 4.45 13.38 18.12
N GLU A 34 4.36 14.62 17.63
CA GLU A 34 3.28 15.52 18.03
C GLU A 34 1.91 15.08 17.50
N LEU A 35 1.83 14.57 16.26
CA LEU A 35 0.61 13.95 15.73
C LEU A 35 0.18 12.76 16.58
N SER A 36 1.12 11.87 16.96
CA SER A 36 0.83 10.72 17.83
C SER A 36 0.16 11.14 19.13
N ARG A 37 0.69 12.18 19.80
CA ARG A 37 0.13 12.70 21.05
C ARG A 37 -1.28 13.29 20.88
N ARG A 38 -1.59 13.79 19.68
CA ARG A 38 -2.88 14.40 19.33
C ARG A 38 -3.78 13.47 18.53
N ASN A 39 -3.49 12.17 18.50
CA ASN A 39 -4.29 11.22 17.75
C ASN A 39 -5.73 11.21 18.30
N PRO A 40 -6.75 11.58 17.49
CA PRO A 40 -8.12 11.61 17.97
C PRO A 40 -8.67 10.19 18.22
N ILE A 41 -8.03 9.16 17.65
CA ILE A 41 -8.46 7.76 17.75
C ILE A 41 -7.23 6.92 18.15
N PRO A 42 -6.80 6.97 19.43
CA PRO A 42 -5.55 6.36 19.87
C PRO A 42 -5.61 4.83 20.01
N ARG A 43 -6.80 4.26 20.23
CA ARG A 43 -7.00 2.82 20.44
C ARG A 43 -7.15 2.10 19.10
N ALA A 44 -6.40 1.02 18.90
CA ALA A 44 -6.38 0.30 17.63
C ALA A 44 -7.76 -0.27 17.25
N GLU A 45 -8.55 -0.70 18.23
CA GLU A 45 -9.90 -1.20 18.02
C GLU A 45 -10.83 -0.13 17.42
N ASP A 46 -10.74 1.09 17.95
CA ASP A 46 -11.56 2.23 17.50
C ASP A 46 -11.10 2.74 16.11
N GLN A 47 -9.84 2.48 15.74
CA GLN A 47 -9.29 2.83 14.43
C GLN A 47 -9.84 1.97 13.29
N VAL A 48 -10.44 0.80 13.56
CA VAL A 48 -10.96 -0.10 12.52
C VAL A 48 -12.00 0.57 11.64
N VAL A 49 -12.96 1.28 12.25
CA VAL A 49 -13.96 2.04 11.50
C VAL A 49 -13.30 3.22 10.78
N ALA A 50 -12.37 3.91 11.45
CA ALA A 50 -11.68 5.06 10.87
C ALA A 50 -10.83 4.70 9.65
N VAL A 51 -10.30 3.49 9.54
CA VAL A 51 -9.43 3.10 8.42
C VAL A 51 -10.20 2.75 7.14
N GLN A 52 -11.48 2.37 7.27
CA GLN A 52 -12.33 1.94 6.15
C GLN A 52 -12.39 2.98 5.03
N GLY A 53 -12.49 2.52 3.78
CA GLY A 53 -12.52 3.38 2.60
C GLY A 53 -11.20 3.44 1.83
N VAL A 54 -11.08 4.45 0.97
CA VAL A 54 -9.97 4.58 0.02
C VAL A 54 -8.97 5.63 0.48
N TRP A 55 -7.70 5.28 0.35
CA TRP A 55 -6.60 6.16 0.67
C TRP A 55 -5.55 6.07 -0.41
N THR A 56 -4.80 7.14 -0.59
CA THR A 56 -3.59 7.16 -1.42
C THR A 56 -2.38 7.48 -0.54
N PRO A 57 -1.23 6.82 -0.73
CA PRO A 57 -0.01 7.27 -0.09
C PRO A 57 0.33 8.66 -0.64
N ALA A 58 0.61 9.63 0.23
CA ALA A 58 1.23 10.90 -0.15
C ALA A 58 2.76 10.79 -0.11
N TRP A 59 3.28 9.92 0.77
CA TRP A 59 4.70 9.66 0.92
C TRP A 59 4.92 8.36 1.68
N SER A 60 6.01 7.63 1.36
CA SER A 60 6.36 6.41 2.07
C SER A 60 7.87 6.12 1.99
N THR A 61 8.42 5.59 3.09
CA THR A 61 9.75 4.99 3.13
C THR A 61 9.75 3.50 2.82
N ILE A 62 8.59 2.88 2.55
CA ILE A 62 8.51 1.47 2.19
C ILE A 62 9.05 1.30 0.76
N PRO A 63 10.18 0.61 0.54
CA PRO A 63 10.79 0.44 -0.79
C PRO A 63 10.02 -0.53 -1.70
N PHE A 64 8.95 -1.14 -1.16
CA PHE A 64 8.14 -2.14 -1.85
C PHE A 64 7.40 -1.57 -3.05
N HIS A 65 6.99 -0.31 -2.99
CA HIS A 65 6.23 0.29 -4.08
C HIS A 65 7.07 0.44 -5.36
N ASP A 66 8.39 0.25 -5.26
CA ASP A 66 9.34 0.21 -6.37
C ASP A 66 9.72 -1.24 -6.73
N ALA A 67 8.89 -2.24 -6.39
CA ALA A 67 9.12 -3.63 -6.75
C ALA A 67 8.99 -3.88 -8.25
N ILE A 68 8.02 -3.22 -8.88
CA ILE A 68 7.82 -3.20 -10.33
C ILE A 68 8.13 -1.77 -10.81
N PRO A 69 8.98 -1.58 -11.82
CA PRO A 69 9.27 -0.26 -12.36
C PRO A 69 8.02 0.39 -12.99
N GLY A 70 8.04 1.72 -13.13
CA GLY A 70 6.97 2.45 -13.83
C GLY A 70 5.69 2.66 -13.02
N ARG A 71 5.75 2.54 -11.69
CA ARG A 71 4.61 2.82 -10.82
C ARG A 71 4.06 4.23 -11.06
N VAL A 72 2.75 4.34 -11.23
CA VAL A 72 2.03 5.60 -11.31
C VAL A 72 1.53 5.95 -9.91
N PHE A 73 2.16 6.95 -9.29
CA PHE A 73 1.96 7.23 -7.88
C PHE A 73 0.51 7.63 -7.53
N ASP A 74 -0.08 8.50 -8.35
CA ASP A 74 -1.45 8.99 -8.16
C ASP A 74 -2.52 7.93 -8.46
N GLN A 75 -2.12 6.80 -9.05
CA GLN A 75 -2.96 5.63 -9.31
C GLN A 75 -2.55 4.44 -8.42
N SER A 76 -2.23 4.76 -7.17
CA SER A 76 -1.92 3.78 -6.13
C SER A 76 -2.85 3.96 -4.94
N TYR A 77 -3.51 2.89 -4.54
CA TYR A 77 -4.58 2.93 -3.55
C TYR A 77 -4.35 1.95 -2.41
N GLN A 78 -4.92 2.31 -1.28
CA GLN A 78 -5.04 1.49 -0.10
C GLN A 78 -6.52 1.45 0.24
N ILE A 79 -7.18 0.33 -0.06
CA ILE A 79 -8.64 0.20 0.06
C ILE A 79 -8.98 -0.76 1.19
N PHE A 80 -9.56 -0.23 2.28
CA PHE A 80 -10.00 -0.99 3.45
C PHE A 80 -11.50 -1.26 3.36
N ARG A 81 -11.91 -2.51 3.59
CA ARG A 81 -13.30 -2.96 3.58
C ARG A 81 -13.80 -3.22 5.00
N GLU A 82 -15.11 -3.30 5.15
CA GLU A 82 -15.76 -3.55 6.43
C GLU A 82 -15.61 -5.01 6.92
N ASP A 83 -15.40 -5.94 5.98
CA ASP A 83 -15.21 -7.38 6.23
C ASP A 83 -13.79 -7.74 6.73
N GLY A 84 -12.96 -6.74 7.04
CA GLY A 84 -11.61 -6.95 7.56
C GLY A 84 -10.57 -7.24 6.47
N PHE A 85 -10.95 -7.19 5.19
CA PHE A 85 -10.02 -7.27 4.08
C PHE A 85 -9.53 -5.89 3.65
N TYR A 86 -8.30 -5.86 3.18
CA TYR A 86 -7.61 -4.66 2.76
C TYR A 86 -6.78 -4.95 1.51
N ALA A 87 -6.73 -4.00 0.57
CA ALA A 87 -5.92 -4.11 -0.63
C ALA A 87 -4.94 -2.94 -0.79
N ASN A 88 -3.66 -3.25 -0.98
CA ASN A 88 -2.70 -2.35 -1.59
C ASN A 88 -2.74 -2.54 -3.11
N ILE A 89 -3.09 -1.49 -3.85
CA ILE A 89 -3.24 -1.50 -5.30
C ILE A 89 -2.23 -0.51 -5.91
N ALA A 90 -1.56 -0.91 -6.98
CA ALA A 90 -0.66 -0.04 -7.72
C ALA A 90 -0.77 -0.29 -9.23
N HIS A 91 -0.90 0.80 -9.99
CA HIS A 91 -0.80 0.79 -11.45
C HIS A 91 0.66 0.99 -11.90
N HIS A 92 1.12 0.19 -12.84
CA HIS A 92 2.47 0.23 -13.39
C HIS A 92 2.44 0.38 -14.91
N VAL A 93 3.12 1.40 -15.41
CA VAL A 93 3.23 1.69 -16.83
C VAL A 93 4.70 1.81 -17.25
N PRO A 94 5.18 0.98 -18.19
CA PRO A 94 6.49 1.15 -18.80
C PRO A 94 6.61 2.50 -19.51
N GLY A 95 7.82 3.07 -19.55
CA GLY A 95 8.09 4.28 -20.36
C GLY A 95 7.55 5.60 -19.80
N GLN A 96 7.13 5.64 -18.53
CA GLN A 96 6.67 6.86 -17.84
C GLN A 96 7.71 8.00 -17.79
N LYS A 97 9.01 7.70 -17.88
CA LYS A 97 10.07 8.72 -17.87
C LYS A 97 10.38 9.13 -19.31
N GLY A 98 10.05 10.38 -19.65
CA GLY A 98 9.92 10.93 -21.00
C GLY A 98 10.98 10.50 -22.02
N GLY A 99 10.53 10.27 -23.25
CA GLY A 99 11.35 9.83 -24.38
C GLY A 99 10.54 9.15 -25.48
N LEU A 100 11.22 8.46 -26.41
CA LEU A 100 10.60 7.69 -27.51
C LEU A 100 9.58 6.63 -27.03
N LEU A 101 9.75 6.09 -25.82
CA LEU A 101 8.86 5.10 -25.22
C LEU A 101 7.48 5.66 -24.82
N GLU A 102 7.38 6.96 -24.52
CA GLU A 102 6.10 7.59 -24.17
C GLU A 102 5.13 7.58 -25.36
N LYS A 103 5.65 7.78 -26.57
CA LYS A 103 4.86 7.76 -27.82
C LYS A 103 4.34 6.38 -28.19
N LEU A 104 4.90 5.32 -27.61
CA LEU A 104 4.51 3.93 -27.87
C LEU A 104 3.56 3.36 -26.80
N ARG A 105 3.15 4.16 -25.80
CA ARG A 105 2.34 3.69 -24.66
C ARG A 105 1.01 3.03 -25.07
N SER A 106 0.37 3.45 -26.15
CA SER A 106 -0.88 2.84 -26.63
C SER A 106 -0.73 1.38 -27.08
N VAL A 107 0.50 0.94 -27.37
CA VAL A 107 0.84 -0.42 -27.82
C VAL A 107 1.53 -1.22 -26.71
N LEU A 108 2.01 -0.55 -25.66
CA LEU A 108 2.66 -1.20 -24.52
C LEU A 108 1.64 -1.80 -23.55
N ALA A 109 2.03 -2.89 -22.91
CA ALA A 109 1.30 -3.46 -21.79
C ALA A 109 1.70 -2.74 -20.49
N GLY A 110 0.70 -2.26 -19.75
CA GLY A 110 0.80 -1.92 -18.35
C GLY A 110 0.42 -3.10 -17.45
N CYS A 111 0.56 -2.92 -16.14
CA CYS A 111 0.27 -3.93 -15.15
C CYS A 111 -0.39 -3.28 -13.93
N ASP A 112 -1.57 -3.78 -13.55
CA ASP A 112 -2.15 -3.49 -12.25
C ASP A 112 -1.75 -4.61 -11.28
N LEU A 113 -1.27 -4.22 -10.10
CA LEU A 113 -0.92 -5.13 -9.01
C LEU A 113 -1.85 -4.87 -7.84
N MET A 114 -2.44 -5.92 -7.28
CA MET A 114 -3.21 -5.87 -6.04
C MET A 114 -2.67 -6.90 -5.06
N ILE A 115 -2.38 -6.45 -3.84
CA ILE A 115 -2.02 -7.33 -2.73
C ILE A 115 -3.18 -7.35 -1.77
N ILE A 116 -3.79 -8.51 -1.63
CA ILE A 116 -4.89 -8.76 -0.71
C ILE A 116 -4.30 -9.09 0.65
N GLN A 117 -4.83 -8.43 1.67
CA GLN A 117 -4.37 -8.55 3.03
C GLN A 117 -5.57 -8.70 3.96
N LYS A 118 -5.40 -9.52 5.01
CA LYS A 118 -6.30 -9.54 6.16
C LYS A 118 -5.69 -8.70 7.25
N TYR A 119 -6.49 -7.86 7.90
CA TYR A 119 -6.09 -7.19 9.12
C TYR A 119 -6.97 -7.64 10.29
N ASP A 120 -6.35 -7.73 11.46
CA ASP A 120 -6.97 -8.08 12.73
C ASP A 120 -6.38 -7.19 13.84
N ILE A 121 -7.12 -7.02 14.94
CA ILE A 121 -6.62 -6.35 16.16
C ILE A 121 -6.41 -7.41 17.23
N VAL A 122 -5.17 -7.56 17.70
CA VAL A 122 -4.79 -8.50 18.75
C VAL A 122 -4.00 -7.74 19.81
N ASP A 123 -4.45 -7.79 21.06
CA ASP A 123 -3.84 -7.07 22.20
C ASP A 123 -3.58 -5.58 21.91
N GLY A 124 -4.56 -4.89 21.29
CA GLY A 124 -4.42 -3.47 20.92
C GLY A 124 -3.42 -3.18 19.80
N ARG A 125 -2.97 -4.19 19.06
CA ARG A 125 -2.03 -4.06 17.93
C ARG A 125 -2.67 -4.51 16.63
N TRP A 126 -2.32 -3.82 15.54
CA TRP A 126 -2.72 -4.24 14.21
C TRP A 126 -1.80 -5.35 13.73
N LEU A 127 -2.40 -6.50 13.42
CA LEU A 127 -1.75 -7.57 12.70
C LEU A 127 -2.21 -7.52 11.25
N ILE A 128 -1.27 -7.41 10.31
CA ILE A 128 -1.59 -7.45 8.87
C ILE A 128 -0.86 -8.62 8.24
N ARG A 129 -1.62 -9.41 7.50
CA ARG A 129 -1.13 -10.60 6.81
C ARG A 129 -1.45 -10.47 5.33
N ASN A 130 -0.45 -10.63 4.48
CA ASN A 130 -0.68 -10.83 3.06
C ASN A 130 -1.29 -12.21 2.85
N ILE A 131 -2.36 -12.25 2.08
CA ILE A 131 -3.11 -13.49 1.79
C ILE A 131 -3.23 -13.72 0.28
N GLY A 132 -3.23 -12.68 -0.55
CA GLY A 132 -3.28 -12.86 -2.00
C GLY A 132 -2.45 -11.83 -2.77
N VAL A 133 -2.09 -12.19 -4.00
CA VAL A 133 -1.64 -11.22 -5.00
C VAL A 133 -2.43 -11.48 -6.28
N GLU A 134 -2.96 -10.42 -6.85
CA GLU A 134 -3.63 -10.43 -8.14
C GLU A 134 -2.90 -9.48 -9.08
N VAL A 135 -2.74 -9.92 -10.33
CA VAL A 135 -2.05 -9.18 -11.39
C VAL A 135 -3.00 -9.10 -12.57
N ALA A 136 -3.18 -7.91 -13.12
CA ALA A 136 -3.92 -7.71 -14.36
C ALA A 136 -3.04 -7.00 -15.40
N VAL A 137 -2.88 -7.62 -16.56
CA VAL A 137 -2.24 -6.98 -17.71
C VAL A 137 -3.26 -6.04 -18.35
N VAL A 138 -2.90 -4.77 -18.45
CA VAL A 138 -3.76 -3.71 -19.02
C VAL A 138 -3.05 -3.01 -20.16
N ARG A 139 -3.78 -2.22 -20.94
CA ARG A 139 -3.11 -1.31 -21.87
C ARG A 139 -2.43 -0.19 -21.09
N ALA A 140 -1.23 0.21 -21.49
CA ALA A 140 -0.46 1.24 -20.78
C ALA A 140 -1.06 2.66 -20.89
N ASP A 141 -2.03 2.88 -21.76
CA ASP A 141 -2.81 4.13 -21.88
C ASP A 141 -4.09 4.13 -21.04
N ARG A 142 -4.43 3.01 -20.39
CA ARG A 142 -5.57 2.92 -19.48
C ARG A 142 -5.15 3.36 -18.09
N ASP A 143 -5.81 4.41 -17.58
CA ASP A 143 -5.69 4.82 -16.19
C ASP A 143 -6.50 3.90 -15.26
N LEU A 144 -5.98 3.71 -14.05
CA LEU A 144 -6.66 3.06 -12.94
C LEU A 144 -7.21 4.11 -11.97
N ASP A 145 -8.47 4.49 -12.14
CA ASP A 145 -9.18 5.37 -11.22
C ASP A 145 -9.72 4.61 -9.97
N ILE A 146 -10.20 5.37 -8.98
CA ILE A 146 -10.73 4.82 -7.72
C ILE A 146 -11.93 3.88 -7.96
N PRO A 147 -12.95 4.25 -8.76
CA PRO A 147 -14.05 3.34 -9.07
C PRO A 147 -13.59 2.02 -9.68
N SER A 148 -12.66 2.06 -10.65
CA SER A 148 -12.10 0.85 -11.29
C SER A 148 -11.33 0.01 -10.30
N ALA A 149 -10.51 0.62 -9.43
CA ALA A 149 -9.76 -0.10 -8.40
C ALA A 149 -10.71 -0.78 -7.38
N LYS A 150 -11.77 -0.08 -6.93
CA LYS A 150 -12.80 -0.65 -6.04
C LYS A 150 -13.56 -1.79 -6.72
N ALA A 151 -13.94 -1.62 -7.99
CA ALA A 151 -14.64 -2.62 -8.76
C ALA A 151 -13.77 -3.88 -8.94
N TRP A 152 -12.50 -3.71 -9.27
CA TRP A 152 -11.55 -4.81 -9.38
C TRP A 152 -11.38 -5.55 -8.05
N PHE A 153 -11.20 -4.83 -6.95
CA PHE A 153 -11.08 -5.46 -5.63
C PHE A 153 -12.36 -6.22 -5.25
N SER A 154 -13.52 -5.66 -5.55
CA SER A 154 -14.81 -6.31 -5.26
C SER A 154 -15.03 -7.56 -6.11
N ASP A 155 -14.63 -7.53 -7.39
CA ASP A 155 -14.68 -8.71 -8.26
C ASP A 155 -13.75 -9.84 -7.78
N VAL A 156 -12.54 -9.50 -7.37
CA VAL A 156 -11.58 -10.43 -6.77
C VAL A 156 -12.16 -11.06 -5.50
N MET A 157 -12.68 -10.26 -4.57
CA MET A 157 -13.29 -10.78 -3.34
C MET A 157 -14.53 -11.63 -3.61
N ARG A 158 -15.33 -11.30 -4.62
CA ARG A 158 -16.48 -12.12 -5.03
C ARG A 158 -16.05 -13.50 -5.56
N LYS A 159 -14.94 -13.57 -6.30
CA LYS A 159 -14.47 -14.81 -6.95
C LYS A 159 -13.63 -15.69 -6.03
N LYS A 160 -12.85 -15.08 -5.14
CA LYS A 160 -11.80 -15.75 -4.35
C LYS A 160 -11.89 -15.47 -2.84
N GLY A 161 -12.91 -14.74 -2.39
CA GLY A 161 -13.03 -14.29 -1.00
C GLY A 161 -13.06 -15.43 0.01
N ASP A 162 -13.79 -16.50 -0.29
CA ASP A 162 -13.86 -17.69 0.59
C ASP A 162 -12.48 -18.33 0.76
N CYS A 163 -11.73 -18.52 -0.33
CA CYS A 163 -10.35 -19.02 -0.27
C CYS A 163 -9.46 -18.09 0.57
N TYR A 164 -9.59 -16.78 0.38
CA TYR A 164 -8.83 -15.81 1.18
C TYR A 164 -9.18 -15.83 2.67
N GLN A 165 -10.44 -16.07 3.00
CA GLN A 165 -10.89 -16.22 4.37
C GLN A 165 -10.32 -17.50 5.00
N GLU A 166 -10.41 -18.64 4.31
CA GLU A 166 -9.83 -19.91 4.78
C GLU A 166 -8.33 -19.81 5.06
N ALA A 167 -7.58 -19.07 4.24
CA ALA A 167 -6.16 -18.82 4.46
C ALA A 167 -5.88 -17.90 5.66
N ALA A 168 -6.74 -16.89 5.85
CA ALA A 168 -6.65 -16.04 7.02
C ALA A 168 -6.91 -16.84 8.32
N ASP A 169 -7.86 -17.78 8.29
CA ASP A 169 -8.27 -18.57 9.46
C ASP A 169 -7.28 -19.69 9.80
N SER A 170 -6.75 -20.38 8.80
CA SER A 170 -5.76 -21.44 8.97
C SER A 170 -4.38 -20.91 9.41
N GLY A 171 -4.15 -19.61 9.34
CA GLY A 171 -2.86 -18.99 9.67
C GLY A 171 -1.74 -19.35 8.69
N THR A 172 -2.03 -20.14 7.66
CA THR A 172 -1.09 -20.45 6.60
C THR A 172 -1.17 -19.34 5.56
N SER A 173 -0.03 -18.70 5.27
CA SER A 173 0.11 -17.83 4.10
C SER A 173 0.14 -18.63 2.79
N ASP A 174 -0.36 -19.87 2.80
CA ASP A 174 -0.16 -20.89 1.77
C ASP A 174 -1.43 -21.05 0.94
N LEU A 175 -1.87 -19.95 0.34
CA LEU A 175 -2.89 -19.95 -0.72
C LEU A 175 -2.37 -20.48 -2.05
N GLY A 176 -1.31 -21.29 -2.01
CA GLY A 176 -0.45 -21.51 -3.14
C GLY A 176 0.48 -20.31 -3.38
N THR A 177 1.57 -20.55 -4.10
CA THR A 177 2.42 -19.47 -4.58
C THR A 177 1.57 -18.56 -5.47
N PRO A 178 1.50 -17.23 -5.22
CA PRO A 178 0.73 -16.35 -6.08
C PRO A 178 1.18 -16.49 -7.53
N ASP A 179 0.24 -16.47 -8.46
CA ASP A 179 0.57 -16.58 -9.88
C ASP A 179 1.26 -15.30 -10.35
N PHE A 180 2.58 -15.38 -10.47
CA PHE A 180 3.43 -14.31 -11.00
C PHE A 180 3.79 -14.54 -12.48
N SER A 181 3.13 -15.45 -13.19
CA SER A 181 3.45 -15.78 -14.59
C SER A 181 3.37 -14.57 -15.53
N ALA A 182 2.55 -13.59 -15.21
CA ALA A 182 2.42 -12.34 -15.95
C ALA A 182 3.55 -11.32 -15.68
N LEU A 183 4.48 -11.61 -14.76
CA LEU A 183 5.56 -10.72 -14.36
C LEU A 183 6.92 -11.22 -14.82
N ASP A 184 7.88 -10.30 -14.96
CA ASP A 184 9.26 -10.70 -15.20
C ASP A 184 9.85 -11.45 -13.98
N PRO A 185 10.85 -12.33 -14.17
CA PRO A 185 11.40 -13.14 -13.09
C PRO A 185 11.97 -12.36 -11.91
N ALA A 186 12.48 -11.14 -12.13
CA ALA A 186 13.04 -10.31 -11.07
C ALA A 186 11.92 -9.69 -10.22
N ALA A 187 10.87 -9.19 -10.85
CA ALA A 187 9.65 -8.72 -10.19
C ALA A 187 8.97 -9.84 -9.42
N ALA A 188 8.75 -11.00 -10.05
CA ALA A 188 8.16 -12.20 -9.43
C ALA A 188 8.94 -12.62 -8.17
N LYS A 189 10.28 -12.65 -8.25
CA LYS A 189 11.13 -12.98 -7.09
C LYS A 189 11.03 -11.95 -5.96
N LYS A 190 10.98 -10.65 -6.29
CA LYS A 190 10.88 -9.56 -5.29
C LYS A 190 9.51 -9.55 -4.60
N LEU A 191 8.45 -9.82 -5.35
CA LEU A 191 7.08 -9.95 -4.83
C LEU A 191 6.93 -11.22 -3.98
N GLY A 192 7.42 -12.37 -4.43
CA GLY A 192 7.33 -13.63 -3.69
C GLY A 192 7.98 -13.56 -2.30
N LYS A 193 9.14 -12.89 -2.17
CA LYS A 193 9.75 -12.63 -0.86
C LYS A 193 8.90 -11.72 0.04
N THR A 194 8.21 -10.75 -0.55
CA THR A 194 7.41 -9.78 0.19
C THR A 194 6.06 -10.36 0.61
N PHE A 195 5.49 -11.24 -0.22
CA PHE A 195 4.23 -11.91 0.06
C PHE A 195 4.25 -12.64 1.40
N LYS A 196 5.38 -13.26 1.76
CA LYS A 196 5.52 -13.99 3.03
C LYS A 196 5.66 -13.10 4.27
N ALA A 197 5.63 -11.78 4.13
CA ALA A 197 5.79 -10.86 5.26
C ALA A 197 4.48 -10.70 6.05
N GLN A 198 4.58 -10.74 7.37
CA GLN A 198 3.52 -10.39 8.31
C GLN A 198 3.96 -9.16 9.10
N PRO A 199 3.84 -7.95 8.54
CA PRO A 199 4.26 -6.75 9.24
C PRO A 199 3.34 -6.42 10.42
N GLU A 200 3.93 -6.02 11.53
CA GLU A 200 3.22 -5.27 12.55
C GLU A 200 3.02 -3.84 12.02
N MET A 201 1.77 -3.37 12.06
CA MET A 201 1.41 -2.02 11.66
C MET A 201 0.93 -1.22 12.87
N THR A 202 1.09 0.09 12.84
CA THR A 202 0.47 0.98 13.81
C THR A 202 0.03 2.25 13.11
N ASN A 203 -1.26 2.58 13.20
CA ASN A 203 -1.72 3.93 12.86
C ASN A 203 -1.36 4.85 14.03
N VAL A 204 -0.22 5.54 13.89
CA VAL A 204 0.29 6.49 14.87
C VAL A 204 -0.64 7.69 15.00
N TYR A 205 -1.27 8.06 13.89
CA TYR A 205 -2.31 9.07 13.83
C TYR A 205 -3.33 8.68 12.77
N ILE A 206 -4.61 8.87 13.03
CA ILE A 206 -5.64 8.75 12.01
C ILE A 206 -6.80 9.70 12.30
N ASP A 207 -7.27 10.37 11.27
CA ASP A 207 -8.52 11.12 11.30
C ASP A 207 -9.30 10.95 9.97
N GLN A 208 -10.23 11.88 9.71
CA GLN A 208 -11.05 11.84 8.50
C GLN A 208 -10.25 12.04 7.20
N ASP A 209 -9.07 12.66 7.22
CA ASP A 209 -8.36 13.03 5.99
C ASP A 209 -6.97 12.43 5.89
N LEU A 210 -6.33 12.16 7.03
CA LEU A 210 -4.92 11.83 7.11
C LEU A 210 -4.71 10.61 8.00
N ARG A 211 -3.83 9.72 7.56
CA ARG A 211 -3.22 8.73 8.45
C ARG A 211 -1.71 8.79 8.40
N LEU A 212 -1.11 8.54 9.55
CA LEU A 212 0.30 8.30 9.71
C LEU A 212 0.49 6.88 10.19
N VAL A 213 1.20 6.09 9.40
CA VAL A 213 1.39 4.67 9.64
C VAL A 213 2.87 4.39 9.82
N THR A 214 3.19 3.59 10.84
CA THR A 214 4.48 2.91 10.94
C THR A 214 4.27 1.41 10.73
N SER A 215 5.23 0.75 10.09
CA SER A 215 5.24 -0.71 9.97
C SER A 215 6.64 -1.29 10.16
N ARG A 216 6.71 -2.50 10.73
CA ARG A 216 7.94 -3.27 10.92
C ARG A 216 7.68 -4.74 10.61
N ARG A 217 8.62 -5.39 9.91
CA ARG A 217 8.55 -6.85 9.67
C ARG A 217 9.19 -7.64 10.80
N GLU A 218 10.26 -7.11 11.38
CA GLU A 218 10.99 -7.70 12.49
C GLU A 218 11.31 -6.60 13.52
N PRO A 219 11.33 -6.92 14.83
CA PRO A 219 11.59 -5.93 15.88
C PRO A 219 12.93 -5.19 15.73
N THR A 220 13.94 -5.88 15.19
CA THR A 220 15.30 -5.37 14.98
C THR A 220 15.43 -4.44 13.77
N GLN A 221 14.44 -4.41 12.89
CA GLN A 221 14.46 -3.58 11.69
C GLN A 221 13.96 -2.16 11.96
N ARG A 222 14.53 -1.18 11.24
CA ARG A 222 14.05 0.20 11.26
C ARG A 222 12.59 0.24 10.78
N PRO A 223 11.67 0.91 11.50
CA PRO A 223 10.32 1.11 11.03
C PRO A 223 10.28 1.87 9.71
N SER A 224 9.39 1.40 8.84
CA SER A 224 8.97 2.15 7.67
C SER A 224 7.78 3.03 8.02
N TRP A 225 7.66 4.16 7.31
CA TRP A 225 6.63 5.16 7.54
C TRP A 225 5.86 5.41 6.26
N THR A 226 4.55 5.62 6.40
CA THR A 226 3.67 6.02 5.30
C THR A 226 2.73 7.12 5.77
N ILE A 227 2.61 8.17 4.98
CA ILE A 227 1.57 9.19 5.13
C ILE A 227 0.49 8.86 4.10
N GLY A 228 -0.72 8.54 4.57
CA GLY A 228 -1.88 8.28 3.74
C GLY A 228 -2.85 9.47 3.77
N VAL A 229 -3.44 9.78 2.63
CA VAL A 229 -4.50 10.80 2.49
C VAL A 229 -5.77 10.12 2.01
N ARG A 230 -6.89 10.41 2.67
CA ARG A 230 -8.18 9.82 2.30
C ARG A 230 -8.63 10.39 0.96
N ARG A 231 -9.26 9.55 0.14
CA ARG A 231 -9.96 9.98 -1.06
C ARG A 231 -11.46 9.80 -0.84
N ALA A 232 -12.21 10.85 -1.21
CA ALA A 232 -13.68 10.84 -1.21
C ALA A 232 -14.22 9.91 -2.30
#